data_AF-A0A7C4VSR3-F1
#
_entry.id   AF-A0A7C4VSR3-F1
#
_cell.length_a   1.000
_cell.length_b   1.000
_cell.length_c   1.000
_cell.angle_alpha   90.00
_cell.angle_beta   90.00
_cell.angle_gamma   90.00
#
_symmetry.space_group_name_H-M   'P 1'
#
loop_
_entity.id
_entity.type
_entity.pdbx_description
1 polymer ?
#
loop_
_entity_poly.entity_id
_entity_poly.type
_entity_poly.pdbx_seq_one_letter_code
_entity_poly.pdbx_strand_id
1 'polypeptide(L)'
;FVRSPTQENLNKYKEKVKDVLKYIEKNLYKIAGKYDFSSQPRLHIVAEQIDEKLEQIASLLMEAEKNTLKLAEKVGEINGLIYDLYK
;
A
#
# COMPACT_ATOMS: atom_id res chain seq x y z
N PHE A 1 -5.09 11.56 0.21
CA PHE A 1 -6.27 10.86 0.73
C PHE A 1 -6.71 11.40 2.09
N VAL A 2 -5.95 11.25 3.18
CA VAL A 2 -6.36 11.60 4.57
C VAL A 2 -7.04 12.98 4.72
N ARG A 3 -6.51 14.03 4.08
CA ARG A 3 -7.07 15.39 4.16
C ARG A 3 -8.46 15.55 3.51
N SER A 4 -8.85 14.64 2.62
CA SER A 4 -10.13 14.65 1.92
C SER A 4 -10.52 13.20 1.59
N PRO A 5 -11.12 12.48 2.55
CA PRO A 5 -11.45 11.06 2.41
C PRO A 5 -12.74 10.91 1.58
N THR A 6 -12.58 10.88 0.26
CA THR A 6 -13.64 10.61 -0.72
C THR A 6 -13.31 9.33 -1.48
N GLN A 7 -14.34 8.71 -2.09
CA GLN A 7 -14.14 7.50 -2.91
C GLN A 7 -13.16 7.76 -4.05
N GLU A 8 -13.25 8.93 -4.70
CA GLU A 8 -12.33 9.33 -5.76
C GLU A 8 -10.88 9.42 -5.25
N ASN A 9 -10.67 10.02 -4.08
CA ASN A 9 -9.34 10.14 -3.50
C ASN A 9 -8.80 8.79 -2.99
N LEU A 10 -9.66 7.86 -2.60
CA LEU A 10 -9.28 6.48 -2.28
C LEU A 10 -8.84 5.74 -3.54
N ASN A 11 -9.60 5.85 -4.64
CA ASN A 11 -9.23 5.23 -5.92
C ASN A 11 -7.87 5.74 -6.42
N LYS A 12 -7.66 7.07 -6.37
CA LYS A 12 -6.35 7.69 -6.70
C LYS A 12 -5.23 7.20 -5.79
N TYR A 13 -5.51 6.96 -4.52
CA TYR A 13 -4.53 6.45 -3.57
C TYR A 13 -4.16 4.98 -3.88
N LYS A 14 -5.16 4.12 -4.15
CA LYS A 14 -4.96 2.73 -4.56
C LYS A 14 -4.07 2.63 -5.80
N GLU A 15 -4.33 3.44 -6.82
CA GLU A 15 -3.50 3.45 -8.04
C GLU A 15 -2.05 3.88 -7.74
N LYS A 16 -1.83 4.89 -6.90
CA LYS A 16 -0.46 5.29 -6.50
C LYS A 16 0.28 4.20 -5.75
N VAL A 17 -0.38 3.51 -4.82
CA VAL A 17 0.21 2.38 -4.08
C VAL A 17 0.61 1.27 -5.05
N LYS A 18 -0.29 0.90 -5.98
CA LYS A 18 -0.03 -0.09 -7.02
C LYS A 18 1.16 0.29 -7.91
N ASP A 19 1.25 1.56 -8.33
CA ASP A 19 2.35 2.05 -9.15
C ASP A 19 3.70 1.97 -8.42
N VAL A 20 3.72 2.28 -7.11
CA VAL A 20 4.91 2.11 -6.27
C VAL A 20 5.32 0.65 -6.14
N LEU A 21 4.37 -0.26 -5.88
CA LEU A 21 4.68 -1.69 -5.78
C LEU A 21 5.23 -2.25 -7.10
N LYS A 22 4.66 -1.86 -8.25
CA LYS A 22 5.20 -2.21 -9.58
C LYS A 22 6.59 -1.64 -9.83
N TYR A 23 6.86 -0.43 -9.33
CA TYR A 23 8.19 0.15 -9.42
C TYR A 23 9.18 -0.66 -8.59
N ILE A 24 8.85 -1.00 -7.34
CA ILE A 24 9.69 -1.83 -6.47
C ILE A 24 9.96 -3.18 -7.12
N GLU A 25 8.91 -3.88 -7.59
CA GLU A 25 9.01 -5.14 -8.31
C GLU A 25 10.04 -5.05 -9.45
N LYS A 26 9.88 -4.08 -10.36
CA LYS A 26 10.79 -3.89 -11.50
C LYS A 26 12.24 -3.60 -11.09
N ASN A 27 12.48 -2.91 -9.98
CA ASN A 27 13.83 -2.59 -9.53
C ASN A 27 14.48 -3.76 -8.79
N LEU A 28 13.72 -4.55 -8.02
CA LEU A 28 14.20 -5.82 -7.45
C LEU A 28 14.75 -6.75 -8.54
N TYR A 29 14.02 -6.88 -9.66
CA TYR A 29 14.48 -7.66 -10.81
C TYR A 29 15.78 -7.12 -11.45
N LYS A 30 15.98 -5.80 -11.49
CA LYS A 30 17.18 -5.18 -12.07
C LYS A 30 18.42 -5.32 -11.18
N ILE A 31 18.25 -5.19 -9.87
CA ILE A 31 19.35 -5.27 -8.89
C ILE A 31 19.82 -6.71 -8.72
N ALA A 32 18.90 -7.68 -8.74
CA ALA A 32 19.24 -9.07 -8.47
C ALA A 32 20.16 -9.69 -9.55
N GLY A 33 20.17 -9.19 -10.79
CA GLY A 33 21.02 -9.67 -11.90
C GLY A 33 20.74 -11.11 -12.37
N LYS A 34 20.38 -12.02 -11.46
CA LYS A 34 19.99 -13.41 -11.60
C LYS A 34 19.25 -13.80 -10.29
N TYR A 35 17.92 -13.69 -10.27
CA TYR A 35 17.05 -14.36 -9.28
C TYR A 35 17.54 -14.39 -7.81
N ASP A 36 17.32 -13.30 -7.07
CA ASP A 36 17.21 -13.41 -5.62
C ASP A 36 15.83 -13.98 -5.27
N PHE A 37 15.73 -15.30 -5.15
CA PHE A 37 14.49 -16.02 -4.81
C PHE A 37 13.90 -15.61 -3.45
N SER A 38 14.67 -14.90 -2.61
CA SER A 38 14.23 -14.52 -1.27
C SER A 38 13.36 -13.26 -1.23
N SER A 39 13.47 -12.38 -2.24
CA SER A 39 12.81 -11.07 -2.23
C SER A 39 11.40 -11.09 -2.86
N GLN A 40 11.08 -12.02 -3.77
CA GLN A 40 9.72 -12.13 -4.33
C GLN A 40 8.64 -12.58 -3.34
N PRO A 41 8.86 -13.65 -2.53
CA PRO A 41 7.87 -14.04 -1.53
C PRO A 41 7.58 -12.91 -0.54
N ARG A 42 8.61 -12.12 -0.18
CA ARG A 42 8.46 -10.94 0.68
C ARG A 42 7.58 -9.87 0.06
N LEU A 43 7.80 -9.53 -1.22
CA LEU A 43 6.96 -8.55 -1.93
C LEU A 43 5.50 -8.99 -1.99
N HIS A 44 5.24 -10.27 -2.28
CA HIS A 44 3.88 -10.78 -2.36
C HIS A 44 3.15 -10.69 -1.02
N ILE A 45 3.78 -11.14 0.08
CA ILE A 45 3.22 -11.07 1.44
C ILE A 45 2.91 -9.61 1.82
N VAL A 46 3.82 -8.68 1.55
CA VAL A 46 3.58 -7.27 1.87
C VAL A 46 2.49 -6.66 1.00
N ALA A 47 2.39 -7.05 -0.27
CA ALA A 47 1.31 -6.61 -1.15
C ALA A 47 -0.06 -7.08 -0.64
N GLU A 48 -0.18 -8.31 -0.14
CA GLU A 48 -1.41 -8.81 0.50
C GLU A 48 -1.75 -7.99 1.75
N GLN A 49 -0.79 -7.74 2.64
CA GLN A 49 -1.00 -6.91 3.83
C GLN A 49 -1.46 -5.49 3.48
N ILE A 50 -0.89 -4.89 2.43
CA ILE A 50 -1.30 -3.57 1.94
C ILE A 50 -2.74 -3.62 1.42
N ASP A 51 -3.13 -4.67 0.70
CA ASP A 51 -4.48 -4.83 0.17
C ASP A 51 -5.51 -4.94 1.31
N GLU A 52 -5.22 -5.75 2.34
CA GLU A 52 -6.05 -5.81 3.56
C GLU A 52 -6.24 -4.44 4.22
N LYS A 53 -5.18 -3.61 4.28
CA LYS A 53 -5.31 -2.25 4.83
C LYS A 53 -6.11 -1.33 3.92
N LEU A 54 -6.01 -1.48 2.61
CA LEU A 54 -6.82 -0.73 1.65
C LEU A 54 -8.31 -1.11 1.72
N GLU A 55 -8.63 -2.36 2.02
CA GLU A 55 -9.99 -2.81 2.33
C GLU A 55 -10.49 -2.19 3.64
N GLN A 56 -9.68 -2.21 4.70
CA GLN A 56 -10.02 -1.55 5.97
C GLN A 56 -10.29 -0.05 5.79
N ILE A 57 -9.50 0.64 4.97
CA ILE A 57 -9.74 2.05 4.60
C ILE A 57 -11.07 2.20 3.85
N ALA A 58 -11.41 1.27 2.95
CA ALA A 58 -12.69 1.31 2.23
C ALA A 58 -13.87 1.12 3.19
N SER A 59 -13.79 0.18 4.13
CA SER A 59 -14.81 -0.02 5.16
C SER A 59 -14.97 1.24 6.04
N LEU A 60 -13.88 1.80 6.54
CA LEU A 60 -13.88 3.04 7.34
C LEU A 60 -14.46 4.23 6.57
N LEU A 61 -14.31 4.27 5.24
CA LEU A 61 -14.84 5.32 4.40
C LEU A 61 -16.38 5.26 4.26
N MET A 62 -16.94 4.05 4.36
CA MET A 62 -18.38 3.80 4.29
C MET A 62 -19.10 4.02 5.63
N GLU A 63 -18.37 4.13 6.74
CA GLU A 63 -18.94 4.45 8.04
C GLU A 63 -19.65 5.81 8.02
N ALA A 64 -20.79 5.91 8.71
CA ALA A 64 -21.56 7.14 8.80
C ALA A 64 -20.77 8.28 9.44
N GLU A 65 -19.89 7.95 10.40
CA GLU A 65 -18.95 8.87 11.00
C GLU A 65 -17.53 8.55 10.51
N LYS A 66 -16.98 9.44 9.67
CA LYS A 66 -15.62 9.25 9.15
C LYS A 66 -14.59 9.53 10.23
N ASN A 67 -13.98 8.47 10.75
CA ASN A 67 -12.85 8.59 11.66
C ASN A 67 -11.54 8.88 10.91
N THR A 68 -11.24 10.17 10.70
CA THR A 68 -10.06 10.63 9.96
C THR A 68 -8.74 10.23 10.62
N LEU A 69 -8.71 10.06 11.94
CA LEU A 69 -7.54 9.59 12.68
C LEU A 69 -7.22 8.12 12.34
N LYS A 70 -8.23 7.24 12.39
CA LYS A 70 -8.07 5.83 11.98
C LYS A 70 -7.67 5.70 10.51
N LEU A 71 -8.24 6.53 9.63
CA LEU A 71 -7.83 6.57 8.22
C LEU A 71 -6.35 7.00 8.07
N ALA A 72 -5.88 7.95 8.88
CA ALA A 72 -4.49 8.39 8.88
C ALA A 72 -3.54 7.29 9.37
N GLU A 73 -3.93 6.59 10.43
CA GLU A 73 -3.21 5.43 10.98
C GLU A 73 -3.00 4.35 9.92
N LYS A 74 -4.08 3.93 9.23
CA LYS A 74 -4.00 2.91 8.16
C LYS A 74 -3.14 3.35 6.98
N VAL A 75 -3.18 4.62 6.60
CA VAL A 75 -2.26 5.17 5.59
C VAL A 75 -0.81 5.12 6.07
N GLY A 76 -0.57 5.41 7.36
CA GLY A 76 0.75 5.29 7.99
C GLY A 76 1.28 3.86 7.94
N GLU A 77 0.46 2.87 8.28
CA GLU A 77 0.80 1.43 8.20
C GLU A 77 1.22 1.04 6.77
N ILE A 78 0.44 1.44 5.75
CA ILE A 78 0.77 1.18 4.33
C ILE A 78 2.11 1.81 3.96
N ASN A 79 2.35 3.06 4.37
CA ASN A 79 3.61 3.74 4.08
C ASN A 79 4.81 3.05 4.74
N GLY A 80 4.64 2.52 5.96
CA GLY A 80 5.67 1.74 6.65
C GLY A 80 6.01 0.45 5.89
N LEU A 81 4.98 -0.29 5.48
CA LEU A 81 5.14 -1.51 4.68
C LEU A 81 5.88 -1.26 3.35
N ILE A 82 5.53 -0.17 2.66
CA ILE A 82 6.21 0.23 1.43
C ILE A 82 7.66 0.62 1.70
N TYR A 83 7.92 1.35 2.79
CA TYR A 83 9.27 1.76 3.16
C TYR A 83 10.17 0.56 3.49
N ASP A 84 9.64 -0.42 4.22
CA ASP A 84 10.36 -1.65 4.56
C ASP A 84 10.69 -2.50 3.33
N LEU A 85 9.84 -2.48 2.29
CA LEU A 85 10.11 -3.13 1.01
C LEU A 85 11.17 -2.42 0.16
N TYR A 86 11.30 -1.11 0.30
CA TYR A 86 12.23 -0.32 -0.50
C TYR A 86 13.67 -0.39 0.02
N LYS A 87 13.84 -0.63 1.32
CA LYS A 87 15.14 -0.73 2.00
C LYS A 87 15.93 -1.96 1.58
#